data_AF-A0A3B3UM65-F1
#
_entry.id   AF-A0A3B3UM65-F1
#
_cell.length_a   1.000
_cell.length_b   1.000
_cell.length_c   1.000
_cell.angle_alpha   90.00
_cell.angle_beta   90.00
_cell.angle_gamma   90.00
#
_symmetry.space_group_name_H-M   'P 1'
#
loop_
_entity.id
_entity.type
_entity.pdbx_description
1 polymer ?
#
loop_
_entity_poly.entity_id
_entity_poly.type
_entity_poly.pdbx_seq_one_letter_code
_entity_poly.pdbx_strand_id
1 'polypeptide(L)'
;MSSVVSRFIGGVLSRQAAASRLLLGECNPALQSPCFFPVATLKTSAPLRAEPKKKKKVDPRRELMMRERLKKKLKKLERVPPELIPIEDFITPTKCLDETRERIPPTLSFEESESRALLLKEWSRYKQKQHMAEVEAIELALEAQREALEELKMESEELYRAALKPDPLLLPFTHEGPAYTPPIPNYDAPDGKYNDVTKVYTQ
;
A
#
# COMPACT_ATOMS: atom_id res chain seq x y z
N MET A 1 38.89 27.98 -16.66
CA MET A 1 39.04 27.78 -15.21
C MET A 1 37.67 27.43 -14.63
N SER A 2 37.30 26.15 -14.65
CA SER A 2 36.19 25.52 -13.89
C SER A 2 35.96 24.11 -14.47
N SER A 3 36.63 23.08 -13.93
CA SER A 3 36.06 22.15 -12.95
C SER A 3 34.84 21.37 -13.47
N VAL A 4 35.09 20.32 -14.27
CA VAL A 4 34.10 19.26 -14.49
C VAL A 4 34.53 18.04 -13.69
N VAL A 5 33.69 17.72 -12.71
CA VAL A 5 33.86 16.71 -11.69
C VAL A 5 33.66 15.31 -12.27
N SER A 6 34.67 14.47 -12.00
CA SER A 6 34.73 13.03 -12.25
C SER A 6 33.55 12.29 -11.60
N ARG A 7 32.87 11.44 -12.38
CA ARG A 7 31.89 10.46 -11.86
C ARG A 7 32.52 9.07 -11.91
N PHE A 8 32.96 8.62 -10.74
CA PHE A 8 33.31 7.22 -10.47
C PHE A 8 32.03 6.36 -10.53
N ILE A 9 31.97 5.40 -11.45
CA ILE A 9 30.99 4.31 -11.43
C ILE A 9 31.64 3.15 -10.66
N GLY A 10 31.27 3.02 -9.38
CA GLY A 10 31.63 1.87 -8.56
C GLY A 10 30.70 0.70 -8.87
N GLY A 11 31.20 -0.30 -9.59
CA GLY A 11 30.53 -1.57 -9.79
C GLY A 11 30.55 -2.41 -8.51
N VAL A 12 29.38 -2.77 -7.98
CA VAL A 12 29.24 -3.75 -6.91
C VAL A 12 28.71 -5.04 -7.52
N LEU A 13 29.63 -5.98 -7.72
CA LEU A 13 29.34 -7.37 -8.08
C LEU A 13 28.74 -8.09 -6.85
N SER A 14 27.44 -8.34 -6.86
CA SER A 14 26.81 -9.23 -5.87
C SER A 14 27.05 -10.69 -6.28
N ARG A 15 27.70 -11.44 -5.42
CA ARG A 15 27.93 -12.89 -5.55
C ARG A 15 26.60 -13.64 -5.39
N GLN A 16 26.11 -14.25 -6.46
CA GLN A 16 25.12 -15.33 -6.37
C GLN A 16 25.84 -16.63 -5.99
N ALA A 17 25.47 -17.20 -4.84
CA ALA A 17 25.82 -18.57 -4.49
C ALA A 17 24.67 -19.48 -4.93
N ALA A 18 24.79 -20.08 -6.12
CA ALA A 18 23.94 -21.17 -6.56
C ALA A 18 24.55 -22.49 -6.06
N ALA A 19 23.86 -23.16 -5.12
CA ALA A 19 24.18 -24.53 -4.75
C ALA A 19 23.45 -25.47 -5.73
N SER A 20 24.19 -25.96 -6.71
CA SER A 20 23.77 -27.03 -7.62
C SER A 20 23.62 -28.34 -6.85
N ARG A 21 22.40 -28.91 -6.89
CA ARG A 21 22.14 -30.28 -6.44
C ARG A 21 22.70 -31.23 -7.50
N LEU A 22 23.82 -31.88 -7.20
CA LEU A 22 24.28 -33.04 -7.95
C LEU A 22 23.47 -34.27 -7.50
N LEU A 23 22.62 -34.74 -8.41
CA LEU A 23 22.09 -36.10 -8.39
C LEU A 23 23.08 -36.96 -9.18
N LEU A 24 23.78 -37.85 -8.49
CA LEU A 24 24.28 -39.07 -9.11
C LEU A 24 24.11 -40.18 -8.08
N GLY A 25 23.17 -41.08 -8.36
CA GLY A 25 23.04 -42.32 -7.62
C GLY A 25 24.11 -43.30 -8.08
N GLU A 26 24.49 -44.20 -7.17
CA GLU A 26 24.65 -45.61 -7.45
C GLU A 26 24.73 -46.42 -6.15
N CYS A 27 24.32 -47.67 -6.26
CA CYS A 27 23.85 -48.58 -5.21
C CYS A 27 24.96 -49.39 -4.52
N ASN A 28 24.84 -49.54 -3.18
CA ASN A 28 25.01 -50.73 -2.30
C ASN A 28 26.29 -51.62 -2.40
N PRO A 29 26.65 -52.47 -1.40
CA PRO A 29 25.93 -52.90 -0.19
C PRO A 29 26.78 -52.98 1.12
N ALA A 30 26.08 -53.31 2.21
CA ALA A 30 26.57 -54.08 3.37
C ALA A 30 27.63 -53.47 4.32
N LEU A 31 27.16 -53.01 5.47
CA LEU A 31 27.73 -53.43 6.75
C LEU A 31 26.60 -53.49 7.79
N GLN A 32 26.18 -54.73 8.04
CA GLN A 32 25.28 -55.12 9.11
C GLN A 32 25.96 -54.78 10.45
N SER A 33 25.41 -53.81 11.18
CA SER A 33 25.67 -53.69 12.62
C SER A 33 24.49 -54.36 13.36
N PRO A 34 24.74 -55.37 14.21
CA PRO A 34 23.68 -55.98 14.99
C PRO A 34 23.25 -54.99 16.07
N CYS A 35 21.99 -54.54 16.02
CA CYS A 35 21.36 -53.92 17.17
C CYS A 35 21.23 -54.97 18.27
N PHE A 36 22.23 -55.05 19.15
CA PHE A 36 22.13 -55.78 20.40
C PHE A 36 21.09 -55.09 21.28
N PHE A 37 19.84 -55.52 21.17
CA PHE A 37 18.85 -55.33 22.22
C PHE A 37 19.04 -56.49 23.20
N PRO A 38 19.58 -56.26 24.42
CA PRO A 38 19.56 -57.32 25.42
C PRO A 38 18.11 -57.65 25.77
N VAL A 39 17.64 -58.79 25.26
CA VAL A 39 16.36 -59.44 25.63
C VAL A 39 16.53 -60.09 27.00
N ALA A 40 16.83 -59.27 28.01
CA ALA A 40 16.99 -59.70 29.39
C ALA A 40 16.31 -58.69 30.30
N THR A 41 14.97 -58.66 30.24
CA THR A 41 14.02 -58.37 31.33
C THR A 41 12.63 -58.11 30.74
N LEU A 42 12.08 -59.09 30.00
CA LEU A 42 10.62 -59.16 29.84
C LEU A 42 10.03 -59.51 31.20
N LYS A 43 9.68 -58.48 31.99
CA LYS A 43 8.89 -58.65 33.19
C LYS A 43 7.45 -58.97 32.76
N THR A 44 7.06 -60.23 32.87
CA THR A 44 5.70 -60.75 32.62
C THR A 44 4.69 -60.37 33.72
N SER A 45 4.99 -59.38 34.56
CA SER A 45 4.03 -58.87 35.54
C SER A 45 2.89 -58.15 34.81
N ALA A 46 1.65 -58.54 35.11
CA ALA A 46 0.45 -57.88 34.61
C ALA A 46 0.55 -56.35 34.80
N PRO A 47 0.24 -55.52 33.78
CA PRO A 47 0.19 -54.08 33.97
C PRO A 47 -0.95 -53.80 34.95
N LEU A 48 -0.61 -53.59 36.21
CA LEU A 48 -1.53 -53.09 37.22
C LEU A 48 -2.14 -51.83 36.62
N ARG A 49 -3.45 -51.87 36.35
CA ARG A 49 -4.22 -50.72 35.85
C ARG A 49 -4.17 -49.65 36.94
N ALA A 50 -3.11 -48.86 36.91
CA ALA A 50 -2.98 -47.68 37.74
C ALA A 50 -4.12 -46.73 37.39
N GLU A 51 -4.79 -46.22 38.40
CA GLU A 51 -5.82 -45.20 38.24
C GLU A 51 -5.29 -44.06 37.35
N PRO A 52 -6.10 -43.52 36.41
CA PRO A 52 -5.65 -42.49 35.51
C PRO A 52 -5.16 -41.28 36.30
N LYS A 53 -3.83 -41.17 36.44
CA LYS A 53 -3.20 -40.05 37.14
C LYS A 53 -3.58 -38.77 36.41
N LYS A 54 -4.21 -37.85 37.13
CA LYS A 54 -4.58 -36.52 36.60
C LYS A 54 -3.37 -35.94 35.86
N LYS A 55 -3.52 -35.65 34.56
CA LYS A 55 -2.46 -34.99 33.77
C LYS A 55 -2.10 -33.71 34.51
N LYS A 56 -0.82 -33.56 34.88
CA LYS A 56 -0.33 -32.36 35.56
C LYS A 56 -0.61 -31.16 34.68
N LYS A 57 -1.21 -30.11 35.25
CA LYS A 57 -1.36 -28.83 34.55
C LYS A 57 0.02 -28.36 34.09
N VAL A 58 0.08 -27.76 32.90
CA VAL A 58 1.33 -27.24 32.33
C VAL A 58 1.97 -26.30 33.33
N ASP A 59 3.29 -26.43 33.51
CA ASP A 59 4.01 -25.63 34.48
C ASP A 59 3.90 -24.14 34.13
N PRO A 60 3.54 -23.26 35.08
CA PRO A 60 3.36 -21.83 34.83
C PRO A 60 4.66 -21.16 34.33
N ARG A 61 5.83 -21.72 34.70
CA ARG A 61 7.14 -21.26 34.22
C ARG A 61 7.31 -21.44 32.71
N ARG A 62 6.73 -22.49 32.14
CA ARG A 62 6.79 -22.75 30.69
C ARG A 62 6.00 -21.70 29.93
N GLU A 63 4.84 -21.31 30.45
CA GLU A 63 4.00 -20.26 29.87
C GLU A 63 4.67 -18.88 29.95
N LEU A 64 5.28 -18.53 31.08
CA LEU A 64 6.02 -17.27 31.24
C LEU A 64 7.18 -17.14 30.25
N MET A 65 7.99 -18.19 30.10
CA MET A 65 9.08 -18.20 29.11
C MET A 65 8.55 -18.09 27.68
N MET A 66 7.40 -18.69 27.34
CA MET A 66 6.78 -18.52 26.03
C MET A 66 6.30 -17.08 25.82
N ARG A 67 5.66 -16.46 26.82
CA ARG A 67 5.24 -15.05 26.75
C ARG A 67 6.42 -14.11 26.54
N GLU A 68 7.54 -14.31 27.23
CA GLU A 68 8.74 -13.49 27.04
C GLU A 68 9.37 -13.67 25.65
N ARG A 69 9.40 -14.90 25.13
CA ARG A 69 9.86 -15.16 23.76
C ARG A 69 8.96 -14.47 22.73
N LEU A 70 7.65 -14.53 22.91
CA LEU A 70 6.69 -13.83 22.06
C LEU A 70 6.86 -12.30 22.14
N LYS A 71 6.99 -11.74 23.34
CA LYS A 71 7.28 -10.30 23.53
C LYS A 71 8.57 -9.87 22.81
N LYS A 72 9.63 -10.69 22.84
CA LYS A 72 10.87 -10.41 22.12
C LYS A 72 10.70 -10.50 20.61
N LYS A 73 9.87 -11.42 20.10
CA LYS A 73 9.55 -11.51 18.67
C LYS A 73 8.71 -10.33 18.20
N LEU A 74 7.69 -9.95 18.97
CA LEU A 74 6.85 -8.78 18.71
C LEU A 74 7.70 -7.50 18.67
N LYS A 75 8.56 -7.27 19.68
CA LYS A 75 9.53 -6.16 19.68
C LYS A 75 10.49 -6.16 18.49
N LYS A 76 10.76 -7.32 17.89
CA LYS A 76 11.60 -7.40 16.68
C LYS A 76 10.80 -7.08 15.44
N LEU A 77 9.54 -7.54 15.36
CA LEU A 77 8.64 -7.23 14.25
C LEU A 77 8.23 -5.75 14.25
N GLU A 78 7.92 -5.17 15.40
CA GLU A 78 7.63 -3.74 15.55
C GLU A 78 8.81 -2.83 15.19
N ARG A 79 10.05 -3.35 15.26
CA ARG A 79 11.25 -2.63 14.82
C ARG A 79 11.42 -2.62 13.31
N VAL A 80 10.81 -3.58 12.60
CA VAL A 80 10.82 -3.60 11.13
C VAL A 80 9.75 -2.62 10.67
N PRO A 81 10.10 -1.56 9.93
CA PRO A 81 9.09 -0.65 9.40
C PRO A 81 8.21 -1.40 8.39
N PRO A 82 6.88 -1.19 8.40
CA PRO A 82 6.00 -1.81 7.44
C PRO A 82 6.29 -1.30 6.02
N GLU A 83 6.31 -2.20 5.05
CA GLU A 83 6.43 -1.84 3.63
C GLU A 83 5.08 -1.31 3.11
N LEU A 84 5.11 -0.19 2.39
CA LEU A 84 3.88 0.38 1.83
C LEU A 84 3.38 -0.47 0.66
N ILE A 85 2.06 -0.61 0.55
CA ILE A 85 1.43 -1.25 -0.61
C ILE A 85 1.80 -0.44 -1.86
N PRO A 86 2.33 -1.07 -2.92
CA PRO A 86 2.73 -0.35 -4.12
C PRO A 86 1.51 0.20 -4.87
N ILE A 87 1.66 1.40 -5.45
CA ILE A 87 0.65 2.02 -6.30
C ILE A 87 0.86 1.49 -7.72
N GLU A 88 -0.01 0.60 -8.17
CA GLU A 88 0.11 -0.06 -9.48
C GLU A 88 0.14 0.95 -10.64
N ASP A 89 -0.65 2.03 -10.57
CA ASP A 89 -0.76 3.03 -11.64
C ASP A 89 0.52 3.83 -11.90
N PHE A 90 1.38 3.96 -10.89
CA PHE A 90 2.67 4.64 -11.03
C PHE A 90 3.75 3.73 -11.62
N ILE A 91 3.56 2.41 -11.56
CA ILE A 91 4.54 1.45 -12.02
C ILE A 91 4.20 1.07 -13.46
N THR A 92 5.07 1.44 -14.40
CA THR A 92 4.89 1.05 -15.80
C THR A 92 4.90 -0.48 -15.92
N PRO A 93 3.82 -1.10 -16.41
CA PRO A 93 3.77 -2.55 -16.55
C PRO A 93 4.72 -3.03 -17.65
N THR A 94 5.30 -4.21 -17.49
CA THR A 94 6.26 -4.79 -18.45
C THR A 94 5.71 -4.91 -19.87
N LYS A 95 4.38 -5.05 -20.01
CA LYS A 95 3.69 -5.10 -21.31
C LYS A 95 3.84 -3.82 -22.15
N CYS A 96 4.15 -2.68 -21.52
CA CYS A 96 4.38 -1.41 -22.21
C CYS A 96 5.84 -1.23 -22.66
N LEU A 97 6.76 -2.08 -22.20
CA LEU A 97 8.18 -2.04 -22.60
C LEU A 97 8.46 -2.85 -23.87
N ASP A 98 7.43 -3.45 -24.47
CA ASP A 98 7.52 -4.25 -25.68
C ASP A 98 7.55 -3.33 -26.91
N GLU A 99 8.72 -3.22 -27.55
CA GLU A 99 8.98 -2.39 -28.74
C GLU A 99 8.07 -2.76 -29.92
N THR A 100 7.53 -3.99 -29.97
CA THR A 100 6.63 -4.41 -31.05
C THR A 100 5.31 -3.62 -31.08
N ARG A 101 4.96 -2.98 -29.96
CA ARG A 101 3.74 -2.18 -29.80
C ARG A 101 3.97 -0.69 -30.09
N GLU A 102 5.21 -0.28 -30.35
CA GLU A 102 5.53 1.10 -30.64
C GLU A 102 4.93 1.53 -31.98
N ARG A 103 4.33 2.72 -31.98
CA ARG A 103 3.83 3.36 -33.19
C ARG A 103 4.83 4.44 -33.59
N ILE A 104 5.27 4.41 -34.84
CA ILE A 104 6.18 5.42 -35.39
C ILE A 104 5.47 6.79 -35.32
N PRO A 105 6.08 7.81 -34.69
CA PRO A 105 5.46 9.13 -34.60
C PRO A 105 5.38 9.78 -36.00
N PRO A 106 4.24 10.40 -36.35
CA PRO A 106 4.13 11.12 -37.61
C PRO A 106 4.97 12.40 -37.56
N THR A 107 5.60 12.75 -38.68
CA THR A 107 6.26 14.05 -38.86
C THR A 107 5.20 15.13 -39.00
N LEU A 108 5.23 16.13 -38.11
CA LEU A 108 4.31 17.26 -38.16
C LEU A 108 4.75 18.27 -39.21
N SER A 109 3.80 18.84 -39.94
CA SER A 109 4.08 19.98 -40.82
C SER A 109 4.38 21.24 -39.98
N PHE A 110 5.06 22.22 -40.59
CA PHE A 110 5.33 23.49 -39.92
C PHE A 110 4.02 24.17 -39.49
N GLU A 111 3.02 24.22 -40.38
CA GLU A 111 1.70 24.83 -40.13
C GLU A 111 0.97 24.18 -38.94
N GLU A 112 1.00 22.85 -38.83
CA GLU A 112 0.42 22.13 -37.69
C GLU A 112 1.14 22.46 -36.38
N SER A 113 2.47 22.53 -36.42
CA SER A 113 3.28 22.85 -35.24
C SER A 113 3.02 24.27 -34.75
N GLU A 114 2.91 25.23 -35.66
CA GLU A 114 2.60 26.63 -35.36
C GLU A 114 1.17 26.77 -34.82
N SER A 115 0.20 26.10 -35.45
CA SER A 115 -1.21 26.10 -35.01
C SER A 115 -1.35 25.57 -33.58
N ARG A 116 -0.66 24.48 -33.24
CA ARG A 116 -0.62 23.95 -31.87
C ARG A 116 0.01 24.94 -30.90
N ALA A 117 1.11 25.59 -31.29
CA ALA A 117 1.77 26.58 -30.45
C ALA A 117 0.88 27.81 -30.18
N LEU A 118 0.15 28.29 -31.20
CA LEU A 118 -0.81 29.38 -31.04
C LEU A 118 -1.97 28.98 -30.13
N LEU A 119 -2.55 27.79 -30.34
CA LEU A 119 -3.62 27.27 -29.49
C LEU A 119 -3.19 27.17 -28.02
N LEU A 120 -1.96 26.71 -27.74
CA LEU A 120 -1.44 26.63 -26.38
C LEU A 120 -1.25 28.01 -25.73
N LYS A 121 -0.87 29.03 -26.51
CA LYS A 121 -0.80 30.43 -26.03
C LYS A 121 -2.18 30.99 -25.72
N GLU A 122 -3.19 30.67 -26.53
CA GLU A 122 -4.56 31.08 -26.27
C GLU A 122 -5.14 30.36 -25.05
N TRP A 123 -4.87 29.06 -24.93
CA TRP A 123 -5.27 28.25 -23.79
C TRP A 123 -4.67 28.75 -22.48
N SER A 124 -3.38 29.13 -22.49
CA SER A 124 -2.73 29.67 -21.29
C SER A 124 -3.35 31.00 -20.87
N ARG A 125 -3.63 31.90 -21.82
CA ARG A 125 -4.35 33.15 -21.56
C ARG A 125 -5.77 32.91 -21.03
N TYR A 126 -6.49 31.95 -21.60
CA TYR A 126 -7.82 31.58 -21.15
C TYR A 126 -7.79 31.05 -19.71
N LYS A 127 -6.89 30.12 -19.40
CA LYS A 127 -6.75 29.56 -18.06
C LYS A 127 -6.29 30.57 -17.03
N GLN A 128 -5.44 31.52 -17.43
CA GLN A 128 -5.08 32.65 -16.58
C GLN A 128 -6.32 33.49 -16.22
N LYS A 129 -7.15 33.84 -17.20
CA LYS A 129 -8.40 34.59 -16.96
C LYS A 129 -9.35 33.83 -16.03
N GLN A 130 -9.52 32.53 -16.26
CA GLN A 130 -10.34 31.68 -15.40
C GLN A 130 -9.82 31.68 -13.96
N HIS A 131 -8.51 31.50 -13.78
CA HIS A 131 -7.90 31.52 -12.45
C HIS A 131 -8.06 32.86 -11.75
N MET A 132 -7.84 33.98 -12.46
CA MET A 132 -8.03 35.32 -11.88
C MET A 132 -9.48 35.54 -11.42
N ALA A 133 -10.47 35.10 -12.20
CA ALA A 133 -11.88 35.19 -11.82
C ALA A 133 -12.22 34.30 -10.60
N GLU A 134 -11.64 33.10 -10.52
CA GLU A 134 -11.80 32.21 -9.35
C GLU A 134 -11.19 32.84 -8.09
N VAL A 135 -10.00 33.44 -8.19
CA VAL A 135 -9.34 34.15 -7.09
C VAL A 135 -10.16 35.34 -6.64
N GLU A 136 -10.62 36.18 -7.57
CA GLU A 136 -11.48 37.34 -7.27
C GLU A 136 -12.77 36.90 -6.56
N ALA A 137 -13.42 35.82 -7.02
CA ALA A 137 -14.62 35.30 -6.36
C ALA A 137 -14.35 34.81 -4.93
N ILE A 138 -13.21 34.18 -4.68
CA ILE A 138 -12.79 33.74 -3.34
C ILE A 138 -12.50 34.95 -2.45
N GLU A 139 -11.79 35.95 -2.97
CA GLU A 139 -11.49 37.19 -2.24
C GLU A 139 -12.77 37.92 -1.82
N LEU A 140 -13.71 38.11 -2.75
CA LEU A 140 -15.02 38.70 -2.46
C LEU A 140 -15.81 37.91 -1.41
N ALA A 141 -15.81 36.58 -1.49
CA ALA A 141 -16.49 35.74 -0.50
C ALA A 141 -15.85 35.86 0.90
N LEU A 142 -14.52 35.99 0.98
CA LEU A 142 -13.79 36.17 2.23
C LEU A 142 -14.01 37.58 2.82
N GLU A 143 -14.03 38.61 1.99
CA GLU A 143 -14.33 39.99 2.43
C GLU A 143 -15.76 40.06 2.99
N ALA A 144 -16.75 39.54 2.26
CA ALA A 144 -18.13 39.48 2.73
C ALA A 144 -18.27 38.68 4.05
N GLN A 145 -17.53 37.57 4.20
CA GLN A 145 -17.51 36.82 5.45
C GLN A 145 -16.93 37.64 6.61
N ARG A 146 -15.87 38.41 6.38
CA ARG A 146 -15.24 39.26 7.42
C ARG A 146 -16.17 40.38 7.85
N GLU A 147 -16.74 41.11 6.90
CA GLU A 147 -17.70 42.19 7.17
C GLU A 147 -18.89 41.67 7.97
N ALA A 148 -19.49 40.54 7.57
CA ALA A 148 -20.59 39.92 8.29
C ALA A 148 -20.22 39.53 9.74
N LEU A 149 -18.98 39.09 9.99
CA LEU A 149 -18.51 38.78 11.35
C LEU A 149 -18.25 40.02 12.20
N GLU A 150 -17.78 41.12 11.59
CA GLU A 150 -17.60 42.40 12.27
C GLU A 150 -18.96 43.00 12.68
N GLU A 151 -19.94 42.99 11.77
CA GLU A 151 -21.32 43.41 12.06
C GLU A 151 -21.95 42.54 13.16
N LEU A 152 -21.84 41.22 13.04
CA LEU A 152 -22.36 40.28 14.05
C LEU A 152 -21.78 40.55 15.44
N LYS A 153 -20.49 40.90 15.52
CA LYS A 153 -19.83 41.22 16.78
C LYS A 153 -20.35 42.52 17.41
N MET A 154 -20.68 43.52 16.59
CA MET A 154 -21.26 44.78 17.05
C MET A 154 -22.70 44.59 17.55
N GLU A 155 -23.46 43.69 16.92
CA GLU A 155 -24.83 43.37 17.33
C GLU A 155 -24.89 42.44 18.56
N SER A 156 -24.10 41.36 18.57
CA SER A 156 -24.12 40.36 19.65
C SER A 156 -22.82 39.55 19.78
N GLU A 157 -22.13 39.72 20.91
CA GLU A 157 -20.87 39.02 21.17
C GLU A 157 -21.06 37.50 21.37
N GLU A 158 -22.21 37.08 21.90
CA GLU A 158 -22.51 35.67 22.15
C GLU A 158 -22.61 34.86 20.85
N LEU A 159 -23.31 35.38 19.84
CA LEU A 159 -23.44 34.73 18.54
C LEU A 159 -22.12 34.73 17.77
N TYR A 160 -21.35 35.82 17.85
CA TYR A 160 -20.00 35.87 17.29
C TYR A 160 -19.11 34.75 17.85
N ARG A 161 -19.10 34.54 19.17
CA ARG A 161 -18.35 33.45 19.81
C ARG A 161 -18.87 32.06 19.41
N ALA A 162 -20.16 31.93 19.12
CA ALA A 162 -20.73 30.69 18.62
C ALA A 162 -20.31 30.41 17.17
N ALA A 163 -20.36 31.41 16.29
CA ALA A 163 -20.00 31.31 14.88
C ALA A 163 -18.52 30.98 14.64
N LEU A 164 -17.62 31.40 15.54
CA LEU A 164 -16.19 31.05 15.47
C LEU A 164 -15.90 29.58 15.77
N LYS A 165 -16.83 28.83 16.37
CA LYS A 165 -16.59 27.43 16.72
C LYS A 165 -16.61 26.58 15.44
N PRO A 166 -15.61 25.71 15.23
CA PRO A 166 -15.64 24.78 14.10
C PRO A 166 -16.80 23.80 14.26
N ASP A 167 -17.50 23.52 13.16
CA ASP A 167 -18.58 22.52 13.16
C ASP A 167 -17.99 21.10 13.11
N PRO A 168 -18.18 20.27 14.15
CA PRO A 168 -17.72 18.89 14.15
C PRO A 168 -18.45 18.00 13.12
N LEU A 169 -19.62 18.41 12.62
CA LEU A 169 -20.40 17.64 11.65
C LEU A 169 -19.89 17.76 10.21
N LEU A 170 -18.97 18.70 9.94
CA LEU A 170 -18.41 18.89 8.61
C LEU A 170 -17.57 17.71 8.13
N LEU A 171 -17.01 16.92 9.05
CA LEU A 171 -16.15 15.77 8.72
C LEU A 171 -16.80 14.48 9.23
N PRO A 172 -16.92 13.42 8.40
CA PRO A 172 -16.42 13.30 7.02
C PRO A 172 -17.38 13.90 5.97
N PHE A 173 -16.86 14.76 5.10
CA PHE A 173 -17.60 15.29 3.94
C PHE A 173 -17.43 14.37 2.73
N THR A 174 -18.55 13.95 2.12
CA THR A 174 -18.58 13.14 0.90
C THR A 174 -19.43 13.84 -0.17
N HIS A 175 -18.87 13.99 -1.37
CA HIS A 175 -19.56 14.58 -2.51
C HIS A 175 -19.13 13.87 -3.79
N GLU A 176 -20.09 13.48 -4.62
CA GLU A 176 -19.84 12.89 -5.94
C GLU A 176 -19.80 13.98 -7.01
N GLY A 177 -18.84 13.88 -7.94
CA GLY A 177 -18.74 14.84 -9.04
C GLY A 177 -19.97 14.82 -9.97
N PRO A 178 -20.18 15.87 -10.78
CA PRO A 178 -21.30 15.89 -11.72
C PRO A 178 -21.18 14.77 -12.76
N ALA A 179 -22.29 14.11 -13.06
CA ALA A 179 -22.39 13.14 -14.16
C ALA A 179 -22.55 13.86 -15.51
N TYR A 180 -22.14 13.20 -16.61
CA TYR A 180 -22.33 13.73 -17.96
C TYR A 180 -23.82 13.84 -18.33
N THR A 181 -24.63 12.86 -17.91
CA THR A 181 -26.09 12.86 -18.07
C THR A 181 -26.77 12.59 -16.73
N PRO A 182 -27.92 13.22 -16.45
CA PRO A 182 -28.70 12.92 -15.26
C PRO A 182 -29.25 11.49 -15.28
N PRO A 183 -29.61 10.92 -14.10
CA PRO A 183 -30.15 9.58 -14.01
C PRO A 183 -31.52 9.49 -14.70
N ILE A 184 -31.75 8.39 -15.41
CA ILE A 184 -33.03 8.09 -16.05
C ILE A 184 -33.96 7.47 -14.97
N PRO A 185 -35.17 8.01 -14.76
CA PRO A 185 -36.10 7.45 -13.78
C PRO A 185 -36.57 6.05 -14.22
N ASN A 186 -36.65 5.12 -13.26
CA ASN A 186 -37.09 3.73 -13.49
C ASN A 186 -36.25 2.95 -14.51
N TYR A 187 -34.95 3.24 -14.58
CA TYR A 187 -34.03 2.44 -15.38
C TYR A 187 -33.66 1.14 -14.66
N ASP A 188 -34.06 0.01 -15.24
CA ASP A 188 -33.70 -1.32 -14.76
C ASP A 188 -32.36 -1.75 -15.39
N ALA A 189 -31.31 -1.74 -14.58
CA ALA A 189 -29.99 -2.22 -15.00
C ALA A 189 -29.97 -3.75 -15.15
N PRO A 190 -29.19 -4.30 -16.10
CA PRO A 190 -29.06 -5.75 -16.27
C PRO A 190 -28.33 -6.41 -15.09
N ASP A 191 -28.70 -7.65 -14.79
CA ASP A 191 -28.08 -8.44 -13.72
C ASP A 191 -26.59 -8.74 -14.00
N GLY A 192 -25.76 -8.66 -12.96
CA GLY A 192 -24.32 -8.93 -13.03
C GLY A 192 -23.72 -9.38 -11.70
N LYS A 193 -22.48 -9.90 -11.73
CA LYS A 193 -21.72 -10.30 -10.54
C LYS A 193 -20.48 -9.42 -10.39
N TYR A 194 -20.28 -8.86 -9.19
CA TYR A 194 -19.06 -8.13 -8.84
C TYR A 194 -18.08 -9.08 -8.13
N ASN A 195 -16.90 -9.26 -8.73
CA ASN A 195 -15.80 -10.02 -8.13
C ASN A 195 -14.64 -9.06 -7.88
N ASP A 196 -14.24 -8.91 -6.62
CA ASP A 196 -13.06 -8.14 -6.27
C ASP A 196 -11.79 -8.91 -6.67
N VAL A 197 -10.99 -8.30 -7.54
CA VAL A 197 -9.72 -8.85 -8.06
C VAL A 197 -8.50 -8.06 -7.55
N THR A 198 -8.68 -7.23 -6.53
CA THR A 198 -7.61 -6.42 -5.93
C THR A 198 -6.50 -7.32 -5.38
N LYS A 199 -5.25 -7.03 -5.76
CA LYS A 199 -4.09 -7.81 -5.30
C LYS A 199 -3.81 -7.52 -3.84
N VAL A 200 -3.76 -8.59 -3.03
CA VAL A 200 -3.37 -8.49 -1.62
C VAL A 200 -1.86 -8.62 -1.51
N TYR A 201 -1.21 -7.59 -0.96
CA TYR A 201 0.23 -7.57 -0.70
C TYR A 201 0.48 -7.94 0.76
N THR A 202 1.22 -9.03 0.99
CA THR A 202 1.59 -9.49 2.34
C THR A 202 3.04 -9.18 2.65
N GLN A 203 3.30 -8.66 3.85
CA GLN A 203 4.62 -8.37 4.41
C GLN A 203 5.20 -9.57 5.16
#